data_AF-A0A0A2MZC1-F1
#
_entry.id   AF-A0A0A2MZC1-F1
#
_cell.length_a   1.000
_cell.length_b   1.000
_cell.length_c   1.000
_cell.angle_alpha   90.00
_cell.angle_beta   90.00
_cell.angle_gamma   90.00
#
_symmetry.space_group_name_H-M   'P 1'
#
loop_
_entity.id
_entity.type
_entity.pdbx_description
1 polymer ?
#
loop_
_entity_poly.entity_id
_entity_poly.type
_entity_poly.pdbx_seq_one_letter_code
_entity_poly.pdbx_strand_id
1 'polypeptide(L)'
;MKRFVECLFLVLFCTACNNVSDSEIVVQHHWKYTHGSHRLGDWVVFSKEKNTGLFLSNDTIYRDGKPVALLTSLVHLVDHYKMEVTSLRSGRSGYYTEK
;
A
#
# COMPACT_ATOMS: atom_id res chain seq x y z
N MET A 1 -33.55 10.73 18.12
CA MET A 1 -32.41 10.86 17.19
C MET A 1 -31.14 10.14 17.70
N LYS A 2 -31.25 8.95 18.31
CA LYS A 2 -30.08 8.16 18.79
C LYS A 2 -29.66 7.02 17.86
N ARG A 3 -30.56 6.57 16.98
CA ARG A 3 -30.36 5.40 16.10
C ARG A 3 -29.58 5.66 14.80
N PHE A 4 -29.41 6.93 14.40
CA PHE A 4 -28.69 7.27 13.17
C PHE A 4 -27.16 7.24 13.34
N VAL A 5 -26.66 7.44 14.56
CA VAL A 5 -25.21 7.46 14.84
C VAL A 5 -24.62 6.04 14.80
N GLU A 6 -25.41 5.03 15.18
CA GLU A 6 -24.99 3.63 15.20
C GLU A 6 -24.81 3.05 13.79
N CYS A 7 -25.61 3.50 12.81
CA CYS A 7 -25.46 3.08 11.42
C CYS A 7 -24.20 3.65 10.74
N LEU A 8 -23.71 4.82 11.17
CA LEU A 8 -22.52 5.44 10.57
C LEU A 8 -21.22 4.71 10.97
N PHE A 9 -21.18 4.13 12.17
CA PHE A 9 -20.03 3.32 12.63
C PHE A 9 -19.91 1.98 11.91
N LEU A 10 -21.04 1.39 11.48
CA LEU A 10 -21.07 0.12 10.75
C LEU A 10 -20.57 0.27 9.29
N VAL A 11 -20.77 1.43 8.66
CA VAL A 11 -20.28 1.67 7.29
C VAL A 11 -18.76 1.87 7.26
N LEU A 12 -18.16 2.40 8.33
CA LEU A 12 -16.70 2.58 8.45
C LEU A 12 -15.93 1.28 8.71
N PHE A 13 -16.60 0.20 9.13
CA PHE A 13 -15.94 -1.09 9.42
C PHE A 13 -15.87 -2.01 8.19
N CYS A 14 -16.67 -1.76 7.15
CA CYS A 14 -16.75 -2.62 5.97
C CYS A 14 -15.68 -2.36 4.90
N THR A 15 -14.95 -1.25 4.96
CA THR A 15 -13.88 -0.94 3.99
C THR A 15 -12.53 -1.56 4.35
N ALA A 16 -12.37 -2.12 5.54
CA ALA A 16 -11.12 -2.75 5.98
C ALA A 16 -10.87 -4.13 5.37
N CYS A 17 -11.86 -4.74 4.71
CA CYS A 17 -11.72 -6.10 4.14
C CYS A 17 -10.99 -6.16 2.80
N ASN A 18 -10.84 -5.05 2.06
CA ASN A 18 -10.05 -5.04 0.82
C ASN A 18 -8.54 -5.03 1.08
N ASN A 19 -8.10 -4.75 2.31
CA ASN A 19 -6.68 -4.57 2.62
C ASN A 19 -5.91 -5.90 2.63
N VAL A 20 -6.60 -7.02 2.86
CA VAL A 20 -5.97 -8.35 2.83
C VAL A 20 -5.56 -8.70 1.40
N SER A 21 -6.42 -8.47 0.40
CA SER A 21 -6.09 -8.75 -1.00
C SER A 21 -4.96 -7.88 -1.51
N ASP A 22 -4.97 -6.59 -1.15
CA ASP A 22 -3.94 -5.66 -1.61
C ASP A 22 -2.57 -6.00 -1.02
N SER A 23 -2.54 -6.39 0.26
CA SER A 23 -1.32 -6.85 0.91
C SER A 23 -0.75 -8.13 0.27
N GLU A 24 -1.62 -9.05 -0.15
CA GLU A 24 -1.22 -10.29 -0.78
C GLU A 24 -0.62 -10.03 -2.18
N ILE A 25 -1.28 -9.19 -2.99
CA ILE A 25 -0.78 -8.80 -4.33
C ILE A 25 0.58 -8.11 -4.18
N VAL A 26 0.70 -7.11 -3.30
CA VAL A 26 1.95 -6.35 -3.13
C VAL A 26 3.15 -7.25 -2.79
N VAL A 27 2.92 -8.32 -2.03
CA VAL A 27 3.96 -9.25 -1.60
C VAL A 27 4.27 -10.34 -2.64
N GLN A 28 3.32 -10.69 -3.51
CA GLN A 28 3.52 -11.73 -4.53
C GLN A 28 4.34 -11.27 -5.74
N HIS A 29 4.51 -9.96 -5.93
CA HIS A 29 5.13 -9.39 -7.13
C HIS A 29 6.44 -8.64 -6.89
N HIS A 30 7.22 -8.50 -7.95
CA HIS A 30 8.32 -7.55 -8.00
C HIS A 30 7.84 -6.24 -8.62
N TRP A 31 8.29 -5.13 -8.07
CA TRP A 31 7.82 -3.82 -8.46
C TRP A 31 8.96 -3.00 -9.03
N LYS A 32 8.83 -2.60 -10.29
CA LYS A 32 9.78 -1.71 -10.96
C LYS A 32 9.32 -0.27 -10.82
N TYR A 33 10.21 0.60 -10.35
CA TYR A 33 9.96 2.04 -10.36
C TYR A 33 9.79 2.55 -11.78
N THR A 34 8.78 3.40 -11.99
CA THR A 34 8.49 4.01 -13.29
C THR A 34 8.72 5.52 -13.28
N HIS A 35 8.06 6.24 -12.37
CA HIS A 35 8.12 7.70 -12.31
C HIS A 35 7.64 8.23 -10.94
N GLY A 36 7.70 9.55 -10.75
CA GLY A 36 7.28 10.25 -9.54
C GLY A 36 8.44 10.95 -8.83
N SER A 37 8.16 11.57 -7.69
CA SER A 37 9.15 12.35 -6.93
C SER A 37 9.51 11.73 -5.58
N HIS A 38 8.94 10.55 -5.26
CA HIS A 38 9.38 9.68 -4.18
C HIS A 38 9.79 8.31 -4.73
N ARG A 39 10.88 7.76 -4.21
CA ARG A 39 11.43 6.48 -4.65
C ARG A 39 11.86 5.67 -3.42
N LEU A 40 11.33 4.46 -3.31
CA LEU A 40 11.72 3.47 -2.31
C LEU A 40 12.96 2.71 -2.80
N GLY A 41 13.04 2.42 -4.10
CA GLY A 41 14.16 1.82 -4.80
C GLY A 41 13.81 1.66 -6.28
N ASP A 42 14.78 1.24 -7.10
CA ASP A 42 14.58 0.97 -8.53
C ASP A 42 13.70 -0.27 -8.74
N TRP A 43 13.95 -1.26 -7.90
CA TRP A 43 13.21 -2.51 -7.79
C TRP A 43 12.88 -2.72 -6.33
N VAL A 44 11.62 -3.04 -6.03
CA VAL A 44 11.18 -3.29 -4.66
C VAL A 44 10.43 -4.62 -4.57
N VAL A 45 10.69 -5.32 -3.47
CA VAL A 45 10.08 -6.60 -3.12
C VAL A 45 9.61 -6.46 -1.68
N PHE A 46 8.39 -6.89 -1.39
CA PHE A 46 7.83 -6.82 -0.05
C PHE A 46 7.95 -8.18 0.64
N SER A 47 8.40 -8.16 1.90
CA SER A 47 8.46 -9.31 2.78
C SER A 47 7.10 -9.57 3.42
N LYS A 48 6.78 -10.86 3.63
CA LYS A 48 5.69 -11.28 4.53
C LYS A 48 6.06 -11.09 6.00
N GLU A 49 7.36 -11.11 6.31
CA GLU A 49 7.86 -10.99 7.68
C GLU A 49 7.94 -9.53 8.10
N LYS A 50 7.41 -9.25 9.30
CA LYS A 50 7.53 -7.94 9.91
C LYS A 50 8.99 -7.66 10.27
N ASN A 51 9.41 -6.42 10.09
CA ASN A 51 10.73 -5.86 10.50
C ASN A 51 11.94 -6.26 9.65
N THR A 52 11.75 -6.87 8.48
CA THR A 52 12.85 -7.15 7.54
C THR A 52 12.57 -6.48 6.19
N GLY A 53 13.49 -5.64 5.71
CA GLY A 53 13.35 -5.01 4.39
C GLY A 53 12.09 -4.17 4.30
N LEU A 54 11.42 -4.21 3.13
CA LEU A 54 10.13 -3.57 2.94
C LEU A 54 9.01 -4.53 3.33
N PHE A 55 8.06 -4.10 4.15
CA PHE A 55 6.83 -4.86 4.40
C PHE A 55 5.63 -3.93 4.46
N LEU A 56 4.46 -4.45 4.11
CA LEU A 56 3.20 -3.71 4.11
C LEU A 56 2.32 -4.21 5.26
N SER A 57 1.72 -3.28 6.00
CA SER A 57 0.71 -3.59 7.02
C SER A 57 -0.43 -2.59 6.90
N ASN A 58 -1.63 -3.09 6.63
CA ASN A 58 -2.74 -2.29 6.10
C ASN A 58 -2.25 -1.54 4.86
N ASP A 59 -2.13 -0.22 4.93
CA ASP A 59 -1.62 0.61 3.84
C ASP A 59 -0.23 1.17 4.14
N THR A 60 0.33 0.90 5.32
CA THR A 60 1.61 1.50 5.71
C THR A 60 2.76 0.61 5.27
N ILE A 61 3.67 1.22 4.50
CA ILE A 61 4.92 0.61 4.08
C ILE A 61 5.97 0.92 5.12
N TYR A 62 6.59 -0.13 5.64
CA TYR A 62 7.68 -0.07 6.58
C TYR A 62 8.99 -0.47 5.91
N ARG A 63 10.08 0.15 6.34
CA ARG A 63 11.45 -0.27 6.04
C ARG A 63 12.17 -0.55 7.35
N ASP A 64 12.58 -1.79 7.55
CA ASP A 64 13.31 -2.22 8.75
C ASP A 64 12.61 -1.79 10.05
N GLY A 65 11.29 -2.00 10.09
CA GLY A 65 10.43 -1.67 11.24
C GLY A 65 10.01 -0.20 11.35
N LYS A 66 10.50 0.69 10.48
CA LYS A 66 10.12 2.12 10.50
C LYS A 66 9.12 2.45 9.39
N PRO A 67 8.02 3.16 9.66
CA PRO A 67 7.08 3.56 8.62
C PRO A 67 7.73 4.61 7.70
N VAL A 68 7.66 4.41 6.38
CA VAL A 68 8.32 5.27 5.39
C VAL A 68 7.37 5.84 4.33
N ALA A 69 6.31 5.12 3.99
CA ALA A 69 5.35 5.51 2.96
C ALA A 69 3.98 4.87 3.21
N LEU A 70 2.97 5.31 2.46
CA LEU A 70 1.66 4.68 2.35
C LEU A 70 1.49 4.09 0.96
N LEU A 71 0.88 2.92 0.86
CA LEU A 71 0.24 2.42 -0.34
C LEU A 71 -1.05 3.22 -0.53
N THR A 72 -1.08 4.12 -1.51
CA THR A 72 -2.25 4.98 -1.74
C THR A 72 -3.14 4.49 -2.86
N SER A 73 -2.60 3.67 -3.76
CA SER A 73 -3.36 3.04 -4.84
C SER A 73 -2.71 1.74 -5.29
N LEU A 74 -3.55 0.73 -5.54
CA LEU A 74 -3.19 -0.51 -6.21
C LEU A 74 -4.26 -0.81 -7.26
N VAL A 75 -3.86 -0.85 -8.54
CA VAL A 75 -4.79 -0.99 -9.67
C VAL A 75 -4.33 -2.11 -10.58
N HIS A 76 -5.25 -3.02 -10.91
CA HIS A 76 -5.06 -4.02 -11.94
C HIS A 76 -5.39 -3.41 -13.32
N LEU A 77 -4.43 -3.45 -14.24
CA LEU A 77 -4.64 -3.18 -15.66
C LEU A 77 -4.75 -4.52 -16.42
N VAL A 78 -4.93 -4.47 -17.74
CA VAL A 78 -5.22 -5.66 -18.57
C VAL A 78 -4.20 -6.79 -18.37
N ASP A 79 -2.91 -6.46 -18.17
CA ASP A 79 -1.80 -7.42 -18.13
C ASP A 79 -0.84 -7.22 -16.95
N HIS A 80 -1.07 -6.22 -16.08
CA HIS A 80 -0.18 -5.94 -14.95
C HIS A 80 -0.82 -5.06 -13.87
N TYR A 81 -0.29 -5.12 -12.65
CA TYR A 81 -0.61 -4.19 -11.58
C TYR A 81 0.24 -2.91 -11.62
N LYS A 82 -0.37 -1.81 -11.17
CA LYS A 82 0.30 -0.56 -10.84
C LYS A 82 0.07 -0.18 -9.39
N MET A 83 1.12 0.32 -8.77
CA MET A 83 1.13 0.75 -7.39
C MET A 83 1.55 2.21 -7.29
N GLU A 84 0.80 3.00 -6.52
CA GLU A 84 1.22 4.33 -6.05
C GLU A 84 1.62 4.26 -4.57
N VAL A 85 2.77 4.85 -4.26
CA VAL A 85 3.24 4.99 -2.88
C VAL A 85 3.54 6.45 -2.55
N THR A 86 3.05 6.92 -1.41
CA THR A 86 3.22 8.31 -0.96
C THR A 86 4.12 8.38 0.26
N SER A 87 5.17 9.20 0.22
CA SER A 87 6.10 9.36 1.34
C SER A 87 5.40 9.96 2.55
N LEU A 88 5.59 9.34 3.73
CA LEU A 88 5.11 9.91 4.99
C LEU A 88 5.88 11.19 5.39
N ARG A 89 7.10 11.37 4.91
CA ARG A 89 7.94 12.53 5.25
C ARG A 89 7.67 13.73 4.36
N SER A 90 7.53 13.51 3.05
CA SER A 90 7.47 14.60 2.07
C SER A 90 6.10 14.75 1.40
N GLY A 91 5.18 13.80 1.58
CA GLY A 91 3.89 13.76 0.88
C GLY A 91 4.01 13.52 -0.63
N ARG A 92 5.22 13.23 -1.14
CA ARG A 92 5.47 13.01 -2.57
C ARG A 92 5.16 11.56 -2.96
N SER A 93 4.60 11.39 -4.16
CA SER A 93 4.27 10.06 -4.71
C SER A 93 5.37 9.48 -5.59
N GLY A 94 5.42 8.15 -5.63
CA GLY A 94 6.18 7.32 -6.55
C GLY A 94 5.31 6.22 -7.13
N TYR A 95 5.54 5.88 -8.40
CA TYR A 95 4.71 4.94 -9.14
C TYR A 95 5.51 3.73 -9.59
N TYR A 96 4.93 2.55 -9.41
CA TYR A 96 5.56 1.26 -9.69
C TYR A 96 4.67 0.41 -10.58
N THR A 97 5.30 -0.47 -11.36
CA THR A 97 4.62 -1.45 -12.22
C THR A 97 5.15 -2.83 -11.90
N GLU A 98 4.23 -3.79 -11.86
CA GLU A 98 4.49 -5.22 -11.69
C GLU A 98 5.43 -5.77 -12.76
N LYS A 99 6.31 -6.69 -12.35
CA LYS A 99 7.23 -7.45 -13.20
C LYS A 99 7.42 -8.88 -12.72
#